data_AF-A0AAD6SK35-F1
#
_entry.id   AF-A0AAD6SK35-F1
#
_cell.length_a   1.000
_cell.length_b   1.000
_cell.length_c   1.000
_cell.angle_alpha   90.00
_cell.angle_beta   90.00
_cell.angle_gamma   90.00
#
_symmetry.space_group_name_H-M   'P 1'
#
loop_
_entity.id
_entity.type
_entity.pdbx_description
1 polymer ?
#
loop_
_entity_poly.entity_id
_entity_poly.type
_entity_poly.pdbx_seq_one_letter_code
_entity_poly.pdbx_strand_id
1 'polypeptide(L)'
;MEHILLECDAPGQEVLWKLTQELWEMKGYAWPEISYGHIFACGLVDIRDEKGKRDDGAIRLFRILISETAHLIWKFRCTRVIERGNDPNRYFSDAELHNKWLHCINSRLRTDALLTDMKKYGSRALNINKVQNTWKGILMDNQNLPDIWVRQSGFLVGIPPLRPPGRNQ
;
A
#
# COMPACT_ATOMS: atom_id res chain seq x y z
N MET A 1 -18.39 -7.16 7.76
CA MET A 1 -17.22 -6.57 7.09
C MET A 1 -16.11 -6.29 8.08
N GLU A 2 -16.40 -5.73 9.25
CA GLU A 2 -15.45 -5.53 10.35
C GLU A 2 -14.65 -6.80 10.70
N HIS A 3 -15.34 -7.90 11.02
CA HIS A 3 -14.67 -9.19 11.26
C HIS A 3 -13.69 -9.60 10.16
N ILE A 4 -14.09 -9.48 8.88
CA ILE A 4 -13.24 -9.85 7.74
C ILE A 4 -11.97 -8.99 7.66
N LEU A 5 -12.10 -7.71 8.00
CA LEU A 5 -11.02 -6.74 7.87
C LEU A 5 -10.07 -6.77 9.06
N LEU A 6 -10.51 -7.12 10.26
CA LEU A 6 -9.72 -6.91 11.49
C LEU A 6 -9.56 -8.15 12.37
N GLU A 7 -10.50 -9.10 12.33
CA GLU A 7 -10.60 -10.16 13.32
C GLU A 7 -10.51 -11.57 12.70
N CYS A 8 -10.49 -11.67 11.37
CA CYS A 8 -10.61 -12.96 10.70
C CYS A 8 -9.35 -13.80 10.95
N ASP A 9 -9.54 -14.98 11.56
CA ASP A 9 -8.46 -15.95 11.85
C ASP A 9 -7.89 -16.63 10.60
N ALA A 10 -8.61 -16.54 9.48
CA ALA A 10 -8.15 -17.16 8.25
C ALA A 10 -7.03 -16.34 7.59
N PRO A 11 -6.03 -16.98 6.97
CA PRO A 11 -4.82 -16.31 6.46
C PRO A 11 -5.15 -15.15 5.52
N GLY A 12 -4.49 -14.01 5.71
CA GLY A 12 -4.69 -12.84 4.86
C GLY A 12 -4.54 -11.52 5.60
N GLN A 13 -5.54 -11.19 6.42
CA GLN A 13 -5.71 -9.84 6.94
C GLN A 13 -4.51 -9.38 7.79
N GLU A 14 -4.02 -10.24 8.69
CA GLU A 14 -2.91 -9.93 9.59
C GLU A 14 -1.61 -9.64 8.81
N VAL A 15 -1.29 -10.51 7.84
CA VAL A 15 -0.11 -10.35 6.97
C VAL A 15 -0.17 -9.01 6.23
N LEU A 16 -1.34 -8.66 5.70
CA LEU A 16 -1.54 -7.44 4.93
C LEU A 16 -1.44 -6.19 5.80
N TRP A 17 -2.03 -6.20 7.00
CA TRP A 17 -1.89 -5.07 7.93
C TRP A 17 -0.47 -4.91 8.45
N LYS A 18 0.25 -6.00 8.70
CA LYS A 18 1.66 -5.95 9.09
C LYS A 18 2.54 -5.29 8.02
N LEU A 19 2.35 -5.63 6.75
CA LEU A 19 3.06 -4.98 5.63
C LEU A 19 2.69 -3.51 5.49
N THR A 20 1.42 -3.19 5.76
CA THR A 20 0.92 -1.82 5.73
C THR A 20 1.53 -0.98 6.84
N GLN A 21 1.61 -1.54 8.04
CA GLN A 21 2.28 -0.96 9.21
C GLN A 21 3.76 -0.71 8.89
N GLU A 22 4.47 -1.72 8.40
CA GLU A 22 5.90 -1.62 8.08
C GLU A 22 6.16 -0.46 7.10
N LEU A 23 5.39 -0.37 6.02
CA LEU A 23 5.54 0.71 5.03
C LEU A 23 5.13 2.08 5.58
N TRP A 24 4.15 2.13 6.48
CA TRP A 24 3.74 3.37 7.15
C TRP A 24 4.81 3.88 8.11
N GLU A 25 5.42 2.99 8.89
CA GLU A 25 6.49 3.33 9.82
C GLU A 25 7.75 3.79 9.09
N MET A 26 8.06 3.25 7.91
CA MET A 26 9.12 3.78 7.03
C MET A 26 8.90 5.26 6.66
N LYS A 27 7.64 5.73 6.64
CA LYS A 27 7.34 7.14 6.38
C LYS A 27 7.78 8.06 7.53
N GLY A 28 8.01 7.49 8.72
CA GLY A 28 8.38 8.22 9.94
C GLY A 28 7.20 8.53 10.86
N TYR A 29 6.06 7.84 10.71
CA TYR A 29 4.89 8.03 11.57
C TYR A 29 4.60 6.77 12.38
N ALA A 30 4.13 6.95 13.61
CA ALA A 30 3.66 5.84 14.43
C ALA A 30 2.44 5.19 13.79
N TRP A 31 2.39 3.86 13.83
CA TRP A 31 1.23 3.11 13.37
C TRP A 31 0.05 3.31 14.34
N PRO A 32 -1.11 3.79 13.85
CA PRO A 32 -2.30 3.85 14.68
C PRO A 32 -2.91 2.45 14.82
N GLU A 33 -3.60 2.22 15.93
CA GLU A 33 -4.47 1.05 16.04
C GLU A 33 -5.61 1.17 15.02
N ILE A 34 -5.64 0.27 14.04
CA ILE A 34 -6.65 0.30 12.98
C ILE A 34 -7.95 -0.29 13.52
N SER A 35 -8.98 0.56 13.55
CA SER A 35 -10.36 0.15 13.80
C SER A 35 -11.19 0.25 12.52
N TYR A 36 -12.39 -0.32 12.55
CA TYR A 36 -13.31 -0.23 11.41
C TYR A 36 -13.64 1.23 11.06
N GLY A 37 -13.76 2.09 12.08
CA GLY A 37 -13.91 3.53 11.92
C GLY A 37 -12.75 4.17 11.15
N HIS A 38 -11.50 3.78 11.44
CA HIS A 38 -10.33 4.28 10.71
C HIS A 38 -10.35 3.89 9.23
N ILE A 39 -10.79 2.67 8.91
CA ILE A 39 -10.89 2.21 7.52
C ILE A 39 -11.95 3.01 6.76
N PHE A 40 -13.13 3.21 7.35
CA PHE A 40 -14.22 3.98 6.75
C PHE A 40 -13.89 5.46 6.61
N ALA A 41 -13.27 6.02 7.64
CA ALA A 41 -12.91 7.43 7.71
C ALA A 41 -11.48 7.72 7.21
N CYS A 42 -10.81 6.78 6.53
CA CYS A 42 -9.44 6.98 6.05
C CYS A 42 -9.30 8.19 5.12
N GLY A 43 -10.39 8.61 4.47
CA GLY A 43 -10.45 9.83 3.66
C GLY A 43 -10.50 11.14 4.45
N LEU A 44 -10.76 11.09 5.76
CA LEU A 44 -10.93 12.23 6.67
C LEU A 44 -9.79 12.39 7.67
N VAL A 45 -8.73 11.57 7.59
CA VAL A 45 -7.61 11.60 8.52
C VAL A 45 -6.88 12.96 8.48
N ASP A 46 -6.51 13.46 9.67
CA ASP A 46 -5.61 14.62 9.82
C ASP A 46 -4.30 14.12 10.42
N ILE A 47 -3.23 14.22 9.64
CA ILE A 47 -1.88 13.80 10.04
C ILE A 47 -1.01 15.04 10.04
N ARG A 48 -0.31 15.24 11.15
CA ARG A 48 0.53 16.41 11.39
C ARG A 48 1.96 15.96 11.64
N ASP A 49 2.90 16.74 11.13
CA ASP A 49 4.32 16.56 11.40
C ASP A 49 4.66 16.94 12.86
N GLU A 50 5.92 16.73 13.23
CA GLU A 50 6.44 17.06 14.57
C GLU A 50 6.27 18.54 14.95
N LYS A 51 6.09 19.44 13.95
CA LYS A 51 5.87 20.87 14.13
C LYS A 51 4.39 21.23 14.20
N GLY A 52 3.50 20.23 14.19
CA GLY A 52 2.05 20.40 14.21
C GLY A 52 1.45 20.86 12.87
N LYS A 53 2.25 20.90 11.80
CA LYS A 53 1.79 21.28 10.46
C LYS A 53 1.19 20.07 9.76
N ARG A 54 0.08 20.28 9.07
CA ARG A 54 -0.56 19.26 8.24
C ARG A 54 0.39 18.69 7.18
N ASP A 55 0.56 17.38 7.16
CA ASP A 55 1.34 16.66 6.13
C ASP A 55 0.40 16.01 5.11
N ASP A 56 0.07 16.74 4.05
CA ASP A 56 -0.79 16.24 2.98
C ASP A 56 -0.21 15.01 2.25
N GLY A 57 1.12 14.84 2.26
CA GLY A 57 1.77 13.67 1.68
C GLY A 57 1.51 12.42 2.51
N ALA A 58 1.68 12.53 3.83
CA ALA A 58 1.37 11.46 4.78
C ALA A 58 -0.12 11.13 4.79
N ILE A 59 -1.01 12.13 4.83
CA ILE A 59 -2.47 11.95 4.75
C ILE A 59 -2.85 11.16 3.49
N ARG A 60 -2.30 11.57 2.34
CA ARG A 60 -2.58 10.89 1.07
C ARG A 60 -2.05 9.46 1.05
N LEU A 61 -0.84 9.25 1.57
CA LEU A 61 -0.25 7.91 1.66
C LEU A 61 -1.10 7.01 2.55
N PHE A 62 -1.47 7.46 3.75
CA PHE A 62 -2.32 6.72 4.67
C PHE A 62 -3.63 6.29 4.02
N ARG A 63 -4.31 7.23 3.34
CA ARG A 63 -5.55 6.93 2.61
C ARG A 63 -5.35 5.84 1.55
N ILE A 64 -4.26 5.89 0.78
CA ILE A 64 -3.94 4.86 -0.22
C ILE A 64 -3.71 3.52 0.47
N LEU A 65 -2.84 3.49 1.47
CA LEU A 65 -2.46 2.27 2.18
C LEU A 65 -3.68 1.58 2.82
N ILE A 66 -4.50 2.32 3.55
CA ILE A 66 -5.67 1.75 4.23
C ILE A 66 -6.73 1.25 3.23
N SER A 67 -7.05 2.05 2.21
CA SER A 67 -8.10 1.67 1.25
C SER A 67 -7.70 0.52 0.33
N GLU A 68 -6.46 0.51 -0.18
CA GLU A 68 -5.96 -0.59 -1.03
C GLU A 68 -5.85 -1.89 -0.23
N THR A 69 -5.37 -1.81 1.01
CA THR A 69 -5.23 -2.99 1.87
C THR A 69 -6.59 -3.57 2.25
N ALA A 70 -7.55 -2.73 2.68
CA ALA A 70 -8.90 -3.19 2.99
C ALA A 70 -9.59 -3.82 1.77
N HIS A 71 -9.44 -3.21 0.59
CA HIS A 71 -9.99 -3.76 -0.65
C HIS A 71 -9.35 -5.11 -1.00
N LEU A 72 -8.03 -5.24 -0.83
CA LEU A 72 -7.31 -6.48 -1.13
C LEU A 72 -7.68 -7.61 -0.15
N ILE A 73 -7.84 -7.32 1.14
CA ILE A 73 -8.35 -8.27 2.14
C ILE A 73 -9.74 -8.78 1.72
N TRP A 74 -10.64 -7.87 1.37
CA TRP A 74 -11.97 -8.23 0.87
C TRP A 74 -11.89 -9.13 -0.37
N LYS A 75 -11.03 -8.78 -1.33
CA LYS A 75 -10.82 -9.57 -2.55
C LYS A 75 -10.31 -10.97 -2.23
N PHE A 76 -9.34 -11.13 -1.34
CA PHE A 76 -8.84 -12.44 -0.93
C PHE A 76 -9.90 -13.27 -0.24
N ARG A 77 -10.72 -12.67 0.61
CA ARG A 77 -11.87 -13.37 1.19
C ARG A 77 -12.82 -13.87 0.10
N CYS A 78 -13.15 -13.03 -0.89
CA CYS A 78 -14.02 -13.43 -1.99
C CYS A 78 -13.43 -14.58 -2.80
N THR A 79 -12.16 -14.51 -3.18
CA THR A 79 -11.48 -15.62 -3.88
C THR A 79 -11.46 -16.89 -3.03
N ARG A 80 -11.16 -16.79 -1.73
CA ARG A 80 -11.16 -17.94 -0.81
C ARG A 80 -12.53 -18.63 -0.77
N VAL A 81 -13.60 -17.87 -0.54
CA VAL A 81 -14.94 -18.42 -0.32
C VAL A 81 -15.61 -18.85 -1.63
N ILE A 82 -15.52 -18.03 -2.68
CA ILE A 82 -16.28 -18.22 -3.93
C ILE A 82 -15.51 -19.09 -4.92
N GLU A 83 -14.25 -18.75 -5.20
CA GLU A 83 -13.46 -19.44 -6.24
C GLU A 83 -12.79 -20.72 -5.72
N ARG A 84 -12.39 -20.72 -4.44
CA ARG A 84 -11.67 -21.84 -3.82
C ARG A 84 -12.55 -22.69 -2.91
N GLY A 85 -13.85 -22.40 -2.83
CA GLY A 85 -14.83 -23.19 -2.06
C GLY A 85 -14.55 -23.22 -0.56
N ASN A 86 -13.77 -22.26 -0.04
CA ASN A 86 -13.29 -22.19 1.33
C ASN A 86 -12.46 -23.43 1.78
N ASP A 87 -11.84 -24.15 0.84
CA ASP A 87 -10.96 -25.29 1.10
C ASP A 87 -9.62 -24.84 1.71
N PRO A 88 -9.28 -25.23 2.97
CA PRO A 88 -8.04 -24.86 3.64
C PRO A 88 -6.76 -25.21 2.87
N ASN A 89 -6.76 -26.30 2.10
CA ASN A 89 -5.59 -26.71 1.30
C ASN A 89 -5.32 -25.76 0.12
N ARG A 90 -6.31 -24.93 -0.20
CA ARG A 90 -6.25 -23.94 -1.27
C ARG A 90 -6.20 -22.54 -0.70
N TYR A 91 -5.91 -22.34 0.59
CA TYR A 91 -5.72 -20.99 1.13
C TYR A 91 -4.47 -20.34 0.54
N PHE A 92 -4.43 -19.01 0.55
CA PHE A 92 -3.25 -18.30 0.10
C PHE A 92 -2.11 -18.55 1.08
N SER A 93 -0.91 -18.74 0.56
CA SER A 93 0.31 -18.71 1.38
C SER A 93 0.70 -17.27 1.73
N ASP A 94 1.42 -17.09 2.83
CA ASP A 94 1.93 -15.78 3.24
C ASP A 94 2.79 -15.11 2.16
N ALA A 95 3.60 -15.89 1.44
CA ALA A 95 4.41 -15.39 0.32
C ALA A 95 3.54 -14.89 -0.85
N GLU A 96 2.42 -15.57 -1.16
CA GLU A 96 1.48 -15.10 -2.17
C GLU A 96 0.77 -13.81 -1.73
N LEU A 97 0.32 -13.75 -0.48
CA LEU A 97 -0.34 -12.57 0.11
C LEU A 97 0.61 -11.36 0.06
N HIS A 98 1.84 -11.55 0.52
CA HIS A 98 2.92 -10.55 0.51
C HIS A 98 3.16 -10.00 -0.89
N ASN A 99 3.44 -10.87 -1.85
CA ASN A 99 3.78 -10.45 -3.21
C ASN A 99 2.61 -9.78 -3.92
N LYS A 100 1.37 -10.21 -3.65
CA LYS A 100 0.17 -9.57 -4.22
C LYS A 100 -0.09 -8.20 -3.61
N TRP A 101 0.09 -8.05 -2.29
CA TRP A 101 0.01 -6.74 -1.65
C TRP A 101 1.09 -5.79 -2.17
N LEU A 102 2.33 -6.27 -2.26
CA LEU A 102 3.45 -5.50 -2.79
C LEU A 102 3.20 -5.08 -4.26
N HIS A 103 2.64 -5.98 -5.07
CA HIS A 103 2.26 -5.66 -6.44
C HIS A 103 1.14 -4.60 -6.51
N CYS A 104 0.15 -4.67 -5.63
CA CYS A 104 -0.93 -3.70 -5.53
C CYS A 104 -0.37 -2.30 -5.23
N ILE A 105 0.43 -2.14 -4.18
CA ILE A 105 1.00 -0.86 -3.78
C ILE A 105 1.96 -0.31 -4.85
N ASN A 106 2.85 -1.14 -5.41
CA ASN A 106 3.73 -0.72 -6.50
C ASN A 106 2.97 -0.32 -7.76
N SER A 107 1.82 -0.94 -8.04
CA SER A 107 0.97 -0.52 -9.16
C SER A 107 0.37 0.85 -8.90
N ARG A 108 -0.06 1.15 -7.67
CA ARG A 108 -0.53 2.49 -7.29
C ARG A 108 0.56 3.56 -7.40
N LEU A 109 1.77 3.27 -6.94
CA LEU A 109 2.94 4.13 -7.15
C LEU A 109 3.15 4.45 -8.64
N ARG A 110 3.15 3.42 -9.50
CA ARG A 110 3.35 3.59 -10.95
C ARG A 110 2.22 4.37 -11.60
N THR A 111 0.97 4.13 -11.21
CA THR A 111 -0.18 4.90 -11.70
C THR A 111 -0.05 6.37 -11.31
N ASP A 112 0.29 6.66 -10.05
CA ASP A 112 0.50 8.03 -9.58
C ASP A 112 1.61 8.73 -10.37
N ALA A 113 2.74 8.06 -10.58
CA ALA A 113 3.86 8.60 -11.35
C ALA A 113 3.46 8.87 -12.81
N LEU A 114 2.81 7.90 -13.47
CA LEU A 114 2.33 8.02 -14.84
C LEU A 114 1.34 9.18 -15.01
N LEU A 115 0.45 9.38 -14.03
CA LEU A 115 -0.51 10.49 -14.05
C LEU A 115 0.13 11.87 -13.88
N THR A 116 1.43 11.97 -13.56
CA THR A 116 2.14 13.27 -13.53
C THR A 116 2.57 13.76 -14.93
N ASP A 117 2.42 12.94 -15.97
CA ASP A 117 2.85 13.30 -17.33
C ASP A 117 1.98 14.41 -17.93
N MET A 118 2.48 15.64 -17.88
CA MET A 118 1.83 16.81 -18.47
C MET A 118 1.70 16.73 -20.00
N LYS A 119 2.60 16.04 -20.70
CA LYS A 119 2.50 15.91 -22.17
C LYS A 119 1.29 15.05 -22.53
N LYS A 120 1.02 14.00 -21.73
CA LYS A 120 -0.08 13.08 -21.96
C LYS A 120 -1.42 13.55 -21.38
N TYR A 121 -1.39 14.16 -20.18
CA TYR A 121 -2.60 14.48 -19.42
C TYR A 121 -2.92 15.97 -19.33
N GLY A 122 -2.04 16.85 -19.80
CA GLY A 122 -2.26 18.31 -19.83
C GLY A 122 -2.65 18.87 -18.46
N SER A 123 -3.73 19.63 -18.42
CA SER A 123 -4.28 20.22 -17.17
C SER A 123 -4.85 19.20 -16.18
N ARG A 124 -5.04 17.94 -16.59
CA ARG A 124 -5.51 16.85 -15.71
C ARG A 124 -4.35 16.06 -15.09
N ALA A 125 -3.10 16.41 -15.40
CA ALA A 125 -1.94 15.76 -14.80
C ALA A 125 -1.91 16.00 -13.28
N LEU A 126 -1.50 14.98 -12.53
CA LEU A 126 -1.22 15.12 -11.11
C LEU A 126 -0.01 16.01 -10.90
N ASN A 127 -0.09 16.85 -9.86
CA ASN A 127 1.04 17.66 -9.43
C ASN A 127 2.20 16.76 -8.97
N ILE A 128 3.39 16.96 -9.54
CA ILE A 128 4.61 16.20 -9.24
C ILE A 128 4.95 16.24 -7.75
N ASN A 129 4.93 17.42 -7.13
CA ASN A 129 5.26 17.58 -5.71
C ASN A 129 4.28 16.81 -4.82
N LYS A 130 3.01 16.72 -5.21
CA LYS A 130 2.01 15.92 -4.49
C LYS A 130 2.37 14.43 -4.51
N VAL A 131 2.76 13.89 -5.66
CA VAL A 131 3.18 12.49 -5.79
C VAL A 131 4.48 12.24 -5.03
N GLN A 132 5.48 13.11 -5.19
CA GLN A 132 6.75 13.00 -4.46
C GLN A 132 6.55 13.05 -2.95
N ASN A 133 5.76 14.00 -2.44
CA ASN A 133 5.48 14.08 -1.01
C ASN A 133 4.71 12.85 -0.48
N THR A 134 3.88 12.22 -1.31
CA THR A 134 3.20 10.97 -0.93
C THR A 134 4.21 9.84 -0.73
N TRP A 135 5.10 9.62 -1.69
CA TRP A 135 5.94 8.41 -1.74
C TRP A 135 7.38 8.60 -1.23
N LYS A 136 7.82 9.83 -0.93
CA LYS A 136 9.15 10.09 -0.35
C LYS A 136 9.36 9.32 0.95
N GLY A 137 10.57 8.80 1.17
CA GLY A 137 10.97 8.08 2.38
C GLY A 137 10.59 6.60 2.37
N ILE A 138 9.77 6.13 1.43
CA ILE A 138 9.26 4.74 1.41
C ILE A 138 9.62 3.99 0.13
N LEU A 139 10.53 4.52 -0.69
CA LEU A 139 11.02 3.85 -1.91
C LEU A 139 12.27 3.03 -1.62
N MET A 140 12.50 2.02 -2.44
CA MET A 140 13.79 1.34 -2.49
C MET A 140 14.87 2.32 -2.93
N ASP A 141 16.05 2.18 -2.31
CA ASP A 141 17.23 3.00 -2.61
C ASP A 141 16.98 4.51 -2.50
N ASN A 142 16.39 4.93 -1.38
CA ASN A 142 16.09 6.35 -1.10
C ASN A 142 17.33 7.27 -1.22
N GLN A 143 18.55 6.73 -1.12
CA GLN A 143 19.80 7.49 -1.17
C GLN A 143 20.20 7.89 -2.60
N ASN A 144 19.78 7.11 -3.61
CA ASN A 144 20.13 7.35 -5.02
C ASN A 144 18.94 7.82 -5.86
N LEU A 145 17.87 8.33 -5.23
CA LEU A 145 16.70 8.86 -5.94
C LEU A 145 17.06 10.17 -6.66
N PRO A 146 16.82 10.27 -7.98
CA PRO A 146 16.88 11.54 -8.69
C PRO A 146 15.88 12.55 -8.12
N ASP A 147 16.21 13.85 -8.23
CA ASP A 147 15.35 14.96 -7.79
C ASP A 147 13.91 14.87 -8.29
N ILE A 148 13.70 14.32 -9.50
CA ILE A 148 12.38 14.07 -10.09
C ILE A 148 12.26 12.60 -10.54
N TRP A 149 12.42 11.68 -9.60
CA TRP A 149 12.28 10.24 -9.84
C TRP A 149 10.94 9.84 -10.46
N VAL A 150 9.84 10.57 -10.21
CA VAL A 150 8.50 10.25 -10.75
C VAL A 150 8.43 10.22 -12.29
N ARG A 151 9.42 10.79 -13.00
CA ARG A 151 9.51 10.77 -14.46
C ARG A 151 10.27 9.57 -15.01
N GLN A 152 10.91 8.76 -14.16
CA GLN A 152 11.64 7.58 -14.57
C GLN A 152 10.86 6.31 -14.18
N SER A 153 11.05 5.24 -14.95
CA SER A 153 10.45 3.94 -14.66
C SER A 153 11.32 3.16 -13.65
N GLY A 154 10.70 2.22 -12.93
CA GLY A 154 11.43 1.20 -12.17
C GLY A 154 11.44 1.34 -10.64
N PHE A 155 10.89 2.40 -10.06
CA PHE A 155 10.84 2.52 -8.60
C PHE A 155 9.85 1.54 -7.98
N LEU A 156 10.24 1.04 -6.81
CA LEU A 156 9.46 0.13 -5.98
C LEU A 156 9.42 0.70 -4.56
N VAL A 157 8.37 0.35 -3.82
CA VAL A 157 8.31 0.59 -2.37
C VAL A 157 9.33 -0.26 -1.63
N GLY A 158 9.80 0.21 -0.48
CA GLY A 158 10.94 -0.32 0.29
C GLY A 158 10.84 -1.76 0.80
N ILE A 159 9.71 -2.44 0.57
CA ILE A 159 9.49 -3.83 0.98
C ILE A 159 9.89 -4.77 -0.18
N PRO A 160 10.85 -5.69 0.01
CA PRO A 160 11.27 -6.63 -1.04
C PRO A 160 10.25 -7.74 -1.29
N PRO A 161 10.16 -8.27 -2.52
CA PRO A 161 9.32 -9.44 -2.81
C PRO A 161 9.87 -10.70 -2.15
N LEU A 162 8.98 -11.56 -1.67
CA LEU A 162 9.35 -12.89 -1.18
C LEU A 162 9.49 -13.87 -2.34
N ARG A 163 10.45 -14.79 -2.26
CA ARG A 163 10.60 -15.83 -3.29
C ARG A 163 9.41 -16.81 -3.23
N PRO A 164 8.87 -17.23 -4.38
CA PRO A 164 7.88 -18.30 -4.40
C PRO A 164 8.49 -19.59 -3.83
N PRO A 165 7.75 -20.37 -3.02
CA PRO A 165 8.22 -21.68 -2.59
C PRO A 165 8.47 -22.59 -3.80
N GLY A 166 9.65 -23.23 -3.87
CA GLY A 166 9.94 -24.31 -4.82
C GLY A 166 10.87 -24.00 -6.01
N ARG A 167 11.46 -22.79 -6.11
CA ARG A 167 12.58 -22.54 -7.05
C ARG A 167 13.92 -22.52 -6.30
N ASN A 168 14.47 -23.71 -6.05
CA ASN A 168 15.88 -23.88 -5.69
C ASN A 168 16.67 -24.09 -6.99
N GLN A 169 17.90 -23.56 -7.01
CA GLN A 169 18.86 -23.68 -8.12
C GLN A 169 19.17 -25.14 -8.47
#